data_AF-A0A6B3H0W8-F1
#
_entry.id   AF-A0A6B3H0W8-F1
#
_cell.length_a   1.000
_cell.length_b   1.000
_cell.length_c   1.000
_cell.angle_alpha   90.00
_cell.angle_beta   90.00
_cell.angle_gamma   90.00
#
_symmetry.space_group_name_H-M   'P 1'
#
loop_
_entity.id
_entity.type
_entity.pdbx_description
1 polymer ?
#
loop_
_entity_poly.entity_id
_entity_poly.type
_entity_poly.pdbx_seq_one_letter_code
_entity_poly.pdbx_strand_id
1 'polypeptide(L)'
;MTERSGFLFCADPLRASRPDPQFAGDVGAARAAGGRIALLDHDALLAGDAAGAAARVARDSGPYWYRGWMIPSARYAELETALGARGCTLLTDAVGYRRAHDLPGWYEEFDGLTPRSV
;
A
#
# COMPACT_ATOMS: atom_id res chain seq x y z
N MET A 1 -9.82 8.91 -21.03
CA MET A 1 -10.12 7.68 -20.27
C MET A 1 -9.82 8.00 -18.82
N THR A 2 -10.84 8.11 -17.96
CA THR A 2 -10.61 8.31 -16.52
C THR A 2 -9.92 7.05 -15.99
N GLU A 3 -8.67 7.17 -15.55
CA GLU A 3 -7.96 6.06 -14.94
C GLU A 3 -8.76 5.53 -13.75
N ARG A 4 -9.20 4.27 -13.82
CA ARG A 4 -9.84 3.61 -12.69
C ARG A 4 -8.76 3.18 -11.71
N SER A 5 -8.77 3.77 -10.53
CA SER A 5 -7.97 3.34 -9.39
C SER A 5 -8.24 1.87 -9.04
N GLY A 6 -7.19 1.16 -8.66
CA GLY A 6 -7.27 -0.20 -8.13
C GLY A 6 -6.92 -0.27 -6.64
N PHE A 7 -6.88 -1.49 -6.12
CA PHE A 7 -6.43 -1.81 -4.78
C PHE A 7 -5.19 -2.70 -4.84
N LEU A 8 -4.20 -2.39 -4.01
CA LEU A 8 -3.01 -3.20 -3.80
C LEU A 8 -3.12 -3.90 -2.45
N PHE A 9 -3.31 -5.22 -2.48
CA PHE A 9 -3.42 -6.06 -1.29
C PHE A 9 -2.14 -6.86 -1.05
N CYS A 10 -1.88 -7.24 0.21
CA CYS A 10 -0.85 -8.23 0.49
C CYS A 10 -1.23 -9.58 -0.13
N ALA A 11 -0.27 -10.26 -0.73
CA ALA A 11 -0.38 -11.64 -1.15
C ALA A 11 -0.38 -12.57 0.08
N ASP A 12 -1.04 -13.71 -0.03
CA ASP A 12 -0.96 -14.80 0.93
C ASP A 12 0.49 -15.34 0.94
N PRO A 13 1.20 -15.34 2.09
CA PRO A 13 2.59 -15.78 2.17
C PRO A 13 2.77 -17.27 1.83
N LEU A 14 1.72 -18.08 1.97
CA LEU A 14 1.71 -19.49 1.58
C LEU A 14 1.24 -19.70 0.14
N ARG A 15 0.56 -18.71 -0.44
CA ARG A 15 -0.04 -18.78 -1.79
C ARG A 15 0.04 -17.43 -2.48
N ALA A 16 1.22 -17.05 -2.95
CA ALA A 16 1.49 -15.72 -3.50
C ALA A 16 0.51 -15.25 -4.62
N SER A 17 -0.20 -16.16 -5.29
CA SER A 17 -1.23 -15.85 -6.31
C SER A 17 -2.60 -15.48 -5.75
N ARG A 18 -2.77 -15.51 -4.43
CA ARG A 18 -4.01 -15.17 -3.74
C ARG A 18 -3.78 -13.98 -2.82
N PRO A 19 -4.79 -13.13 -2.62
CA PRO A 19 -4.76 -12.16 -1.54
C PRO A 19 -4.65 -12.87 -0.19
N ASP A 20 -3.98 -12.22 0.76
CA ASP A 20 -3.93 -12.66 2.14
C ASP A 20 -5.38 -12.81 2.68
N PRO A 21 -5.74 -13.99 3.26
CA PRO A 21 -7.07 -14.25 3.80
C PRO A 21 -7.57 -13.22 4.82
N GLN A 22 -6.68 -12.52 5.51
CA GLN A 22 -7.04 -11.45 6.45
C GLN A 22 -7.85 -10.34 5.77
N PHE A 23 -7.61 -10.07 4.49
CA PHE A 23 -8.29 -9.04 3.72
C PHE A 23 -9.41 -9.58 2.82
N ALA A 24 -9.87 -10.82 3.03
CA ALA A 24 -10.86 -11.46 2.16
C ALA A 24 -12.17 -10.66 2.02
N GLY A 25 -12.62 -10.00 3.10
CA GLY A 25 -13.81 -9.14 3.08
C GLY A 25 -13.64 -7.93 2.15
N ASP A 26 -12.55 -7.19 2.32
CA ASP A 26 -12.21 -6.03 1.49
C ASP A 26 -12.00 -6.40 0.03
N VAL A 27 -11.31 -7.52 -0.23
CA VAL A 27 -11.13 -8.09 -1.56
C VAL A 27 -12.49 -8.43 -2.19
N GLY A 28 -13.40 -9.02 -1.42
CA GLY A 28 -14.76 -9.33 -1.86
C GLY A 28 -15.53 -8.07 -2.25
N ALA A 29 -15.49 -7.03 -1.41
CA ALA A 29 -16.12 -5.75 -1.68
C ALA A 29 -15.52 -5.06 -2.92
N ALA A 30 -14.19 -5.04 -3.04
CA ALA A 30 -13.50 -4.47 -4.20
C ALA A 30 -13.90 -5.19 -5.49
N ARG A 31 -13.98 -6.52 -5.48
CA ARG A 31 -14.45 -7.31 -6.64
C ARG A 31 -15.92 -7.03 -6.97
N ALA A 32 -16.79 -6.98 -5.98
CA ALA A 32 -18.21 -6.68 -6.17
C ALA A 32 -18.44 -5.29 -6.79
N ALA A 33 -17.57 -4.33 -6.45
CA ALA A 33 -17.57 -3.00 -7.03
C ALA A 33 -16.88 -2.91 -8.42
N GLY A 34 -16.37 -4.02 -8.96
CA GLY A 34 -15.62 -4.03 -10.22
C GLY A 34 -14.26 -3.33 -10.13
N GLY A 35 -13.68 -3.26 -8.93
CA GLY A 35 -12.37 -2.70 -8.65
C GLY A 35 -11.24 -3.62 -9.13
N ARG A 36 -10.17 -3.02 -9.67
CA ARG A 36 -8.95 -3.74 -10.04
C ARG A 36 -8.19 -4.15 -8.78
N ILE A 37 -7.65 -5.36 -8.76
CA ILE A 37 -6.82 -5.86 -7.66
C ILE A 37 -5.43 -6.19 -8.16
N ALA A 38 -4.41 -5.72 -7.45
CA ALA A 38 -3.02 -6.13 -7.58
C ALA A 38 -2.54 -6.71 -6.23
N LEU A 39 -1.51 -7.56 -6.30
CA LEU A 39 -0.93 -8.21 -5.12
C LEU A 39 0.51 -7.75 -4.91
N LEU A 40 0.83 -7.49 -3.66
CA LEU A 40 2.15 -7.16 -3.14
C LEU A 40 2.67 -8.33 -2.31
N ASP A 41 3.88 -8.81 -2.59
CA ASP A 41 4.56 -9.71 -1.66
C ASP A 41 5.14 -8.89 -0.50
N HIS A 42 4.47 -8.98 0.65
CA HIS A 42 4.78 -8.18 1.83
C HIS A 42 6.10 -8.61 2.48
N ASP A 43 6.38 -9.91 2.49
CA ASP A 43 7.59 -10.45 3.13
C ASP A 43 8.84 -10.06 2.32
N ALA A 44 8.77 -10.13 0.99
CA ALA A 44 9.82 -9.62 0.12
C ALA A 44 10.08 -8.13 0.35
N LEU A 45 9.02 -7.32 0.52
CA LEU A 45 9.16 -5.89 0.82
C LEU A 45 9.86 -5.65 2.16
N LEU A 46 9.47 -6.38 3.21
CA LEU A 46 10.08 -6.23 4.53
C LEU A 46 11.54 -6.70 4.55
N ALA A 47 11.88 -7.70 3.72
CA ALA A 47 13.26 -8.13 3.49
C ALA A 47 14.11 -7.12 2.69
N GLY A 48 13.51 -6.04 2.18
CA GLY A 48 14.18 -5.00 1.39
C GLY A 48 14.23 -5.27 -0.11
N ASP A 49 13.47 -6.25 -0.61
CA ASP A 49 13.31 -6.52 -2.04
C ASP A 49 12.01 -5.91 -2.56
N ALA A 50 11.96 -4.58 -2.65
CA ALA A 50 10.77 -3.87 -3.14
C ALA A 50 10.47 -4.18 -4.62
N ALA A 51 11.49 -4.47 -5.43
CA ALA A 51 11.32 -4.82 -6.84
C ALA A 51 10.66 -6.20 -7.00
N GLY A 52 11.12 -7.20 -6.24
CA GLY A 52 10.49 -8.51 -6.14
C GLY A 52 9.09 -8.44 -5.57
N ALA A 53 8.91 -7.62 -4.53
CA ALA A 53 7.61 -7.39 -3.90
C ALA A 53 6.52 -6.95 -4.89
N ALA A 54 6.86 -6.03 -5.79
CA ALA A 54 5.98 -5.49 -6.81
C ALA A 54 6.02 -6.23 -8.15
N ALA A 55 6.80 -7.32 -8.28
CA ALA A 55 7.09 -7.95 -9.57
C ALA A 55 5.84 -8.45 -10.31
N ARG A 56 4.78 -8.80 -9.56
CA ARG A 56 3.52 -9.34 -10.07
C ARG A 56 2.46 -8.29 -10.38
N VAL A 57 2.67 -7.03 -10.00
CA VAL A 57 1.78 -5.91 -10.34
C VAL A 57 1.90 -5.68 -11.85
N ALA A 58 0.82 -5.62 -12.62
CA ALA A 58 0.95 -5.33 -14.04
C ALA A 58 1.58 -3.93 -14.27
N ARG A 59 2.19 -3.71 -15.44
CA ARG A 59 2.67 -2.36 -15.80
C ARG A 59 1.48 -1.48 -16.16
N ASP A 60 1.59 -0.19 -15.85
CA ASP A 60 0.59 0.83 -16.21
C ASP A 60 -0.83 0.48 -15.73
N SER A 61 -0.95 -0.27 -14.62
CA SER A 61 -2.22 -0.77 -14.10
C SER A 61 -2.70 -0.07 -12.82
N GLY A 62 -1.95 0.94 -12.36
CA GLY A 62 -2.33 1.87 -11.30
C GLY A 62 -3.24 3.00 -11.80
N PRO A 63 -3.54 4.01 -10.95
CA PRO A 63 -3.09 4.20 -9.57
C PRO A 63 -3.71 3.20 -8.57
N TYR A 64 -3.13 3.05 -7.38
CA TYR A 64 -3.57 2.09 -6.35
C TYR A 64 -3.81 2.70 -4.96
N TRP A 65 -4.86 2.23 -4.30
CA TRP A 65 -4.99 2.30 -2.85
C TRP A 65 -4.31 1.09 -2.20
N TYR A 66 -3.30 1.33 -1.35
CA TYR A 66 -2.72 0.25 -0.55
C TYR A 66 -3.69 -0.19 0.56
N ARG A 67 -3.93 -1.50 0.66
CA ARG A 67 -4.77 -2.14 1.67
C ARG A 67 -4.09 -3.40 2.17
N GLY A 68 -3.27 -3.25 3.21
CA GLY A 68 -2.47 -4.35 3.73
C GLY A 68 -1.98 -4.07 5.15
N TRP A 69 -1.06 -4.92 5.60
CA TRP A 69 -0.37 -4.77 6.87
C TRP A 69 0.43 -3.46 6.95
N MET A 70 0.77 -3.03 8.17
CA MET A 70 1.60 -1.84 8.34
C MET A 70 2.99 -2.06 7.72
N ILE A 71 3.50 -1.05 7.01
CA ILE A 71 4.83 -1.09 6.39
C ILE A 71 5.67 0.00 7.06
N PRO A 72 6.93 -0.27 7.45
CA PRO A 72 7.83 0.79 7.91
C PRO A 72 7.97 1.90 6.87
N SER A 73 7.92 3.16 7.27
CA SER A 73 7.90 4.31 6.35
C SER A 73 9.00 4.28 5.27
N ALA A 74 10.21 3.82 5.60
CA ALA A 74 11.28 3.64 4.63
C ALA A 74 10.96 2.58 3.56
N ARG A 75 10.39 1.43 3.96
CA ARG A 75 9.96 0.37 3.04
C ARG A 75 8.78 0.82 2.19
N TYR A 76 7.90 1.67 2.70
CA TYR A 76 6.81 2.23 1.92
C TYR A 76 7.32 3.15 0.78
N ALA A 77 8.35 3.95 1.05
CA ALA A 77 9.01 4.77 0.01
C ALA A 77 9.70 3.92 -1.07
N GLU A 78 10.33 2.81 -0.66
CA GLU A 78 10.90 1.83 -1.59
C GLU A 78 9.82 1.18 -2.46
N LEU A 79 8.67 0.82 -1.87
CA LEU A 79 7.50 0.31 -2.60
C LEU A 79 6.97 1.32 -3.62
N GLU A 80 6.80 2.58 -3.22
CA GLU A 80 6.35 3.67 -4.12
C GLU A 80 7.28 3.78 -5.33
N THR A 81 8.60 3.76 -5.09
CA THR A 81 9.62 3.80 -6.15
C THR A 81 9.52 2.57 -7.07
N ALA A 82 9.38 1.37 -6.50
CA ALA A 82 9.27 0.14 -7.27
C ALA A 82 8.01 0.09 -8.15
N LEU A 83 6.88 0.60 -7.66
CA LEU A 83 5.65 0.75 -8.44
C LEU A 83 5.81 1.81 -9.54
N GLY A 84 6.49 2.92 -9.25
CA GLY A 84 6.82 3.96 -10.22
C GLY A 84 7.62 3.42 -11.40
N ALA A 85 8.59 2.54 -11.15
CA ALA A 85 9.36 1.84 -12.20
C ALA A 85 8.50 0.89 -13.07
N ARG A 86 7.26 0.62 -12.66
CA ARG A 86 6.25 -0.15 -13.40
C ARG A 86 5.16 0.73 -14.02
N GLY A 87 5.30 2.06 -13.97
CA GLY A 87 4.26 2.99 -14.46
C GLY A 87 3.02 3.03 -13.57
N CYS A 88 3.14 2.63 -12.31
CA CYS A 88 2.07 2.65 -11.33
C CYS A 88 2.35 3.68 -10.24
N THR A 89 1.31 4.19 -9.60
CA THR A 89 1.41 5.15 -8.49
C THR A 89 0.55 4.69 -7.30
N LEU A 90 0.91 5.16 -6.11
CA LEU A 90 0.11 5.02 -4.90
C LEU A 90 -0.70 6.30 -4.67
N LEU A 91 -1.95 6.15 -4.23
CA LEU A 91 -2.83 7.29 -3.94
C LEU A 91 -2.54 7.93 -2.59
N THR A 92 -1.97 7.16 -1.67
CA THR A 92 -1.28 7.71 -0.50
C THR A 92 0.20 7.67 -0.84
N ASP A 93 0.82 8.83 -1.03
CA ASP A 93 2.25 8.89 -1.32
C ASP A 93 3.09 8.57 -0.07
N ALA A 94 4.39 8.32 -0.24
CA ALA A 94 5.26 7.96 0.88
C ALA A 94 5.39 9.07 1.93
N VAL A 95 5.27 10.33 1.51
CA VAL A 95 5.30 11.50 2.42
C VAL A 95 4.04 11.51 3.30
N GLY A 96 2.86 11.38 2.69
CA GLY A 96 1.57 11.32 3.37
C GLY A 96 1.44 10.10 4.26
N TYR A 97 1.92 8.94 3.81
CA TYR A 97 1.98 7.72 4.61
C TYR A 97 2.82 7.93 5.88
N ARG A 98 4.06 8.42 5.74
CA ARG A 98 4.95 8.71 6.87
C ARG A 98 4.35 9.73 7.82
N ARG A 99 3.82 10.83 7.29
CA ARG A 99 3.21 11.90 8.09
C ARG A 99 2.08 11.36 8.98
N ALA A 100 1.28 10.44 8.45
CA ALA A 100 0.15 9.85 9.18
C ALA A 100 0.55 8.81 10.24
N HIS A 101 1.70 8.13 10.08
CA HIS A 101 2.10 7.01 10.97
C HIS A 101 3.17 7.39 11.99
N ASP A 102 4.09 8.30 11.64
CA ASP A 102 5.24 8.63 12.49
C ASP A 102 5.00 9.92 13.28
N LEU A 103 5.46 9.94 14.54
CA LEU A 103 5.60 11.17 15.32
C LEU A 103 6.90 11.91 14.92
N PRO A 104 6.91 13.26 14.91
CA PRO A 104 5.81 14.16 15.24
C PRO A 104 4.91 14.51 14.03
N GLY A 105 4.94 13.75 12.94
CA GLY A 105 4.42 14.16 11.62
C GLY A 105 2.96 14.61 11.59
N TRP A 106 2.08 13.96 12.36
CA TRP A 106 0.67 14.33 12.49
C TRP A 106 0.38 15.21 13.70
N TYR A 107 1.30 15.32 14.66
CA TYR A 107 1.04 15.91 15.97
C TYR A 107 0.63 17.38 15.89
N GLU A 108 1.34 18.19 15.11
CA GLU A 108 1.05 19.63 14.98
C GLU A 108 -0.38 19.91 14.48
N GLU A 109 -0.92 19.06 13.61
CA GLU A 109 -2.29 19.19 13.09
C GLU A 109 -3.36 18.95 14.17
N PHE A 110 -3.01 18.17 15.20
CA PHE A 110 -3.94 17.75 16.25
C PHE A 110 -3.56 18.27 17.65
N ASP A 111 -2.56 19.14 17.78
CA ASP A 111 -2.04 19.60 19.09
C ASP A 111 -3.16 20.14 20.00
N GLY A 112 -4.09 20.93 19.43
CA GLY A 112 -5.25 21.47 20.15
C GLY A 112 -6.36 20.45 20.48
N LEU A 113 -6.27 19.23 19.94
CA LEU A 113 -7.22 18.13 20.11
C LEU A 113 -6.62 16.92 20.84
N THR A 114 -5.31 16.93 21.13
CA THR A 114 -4.61 15.86 21.84
C THR A 114 -4.16 16.29 23.23
N PRO A 115 -4.17 15.41 24.24
CA PRO A 115 -3.52 15.68 25.52
C PRO A 115 -2.05 16.06 25.32
N ARG A 116 -1.53 16.95 26.16
CA ARG A 116 -0.10 17.32 26.13
C ARG A 116 0.78 16.07 26.27
N SER A 117 1.54 15.77 25.23
CA SER A 117 2.57 14.72 25.25
C SER A 117 3.86 15.27 25.87
N VAL A 118 4.47 14.52 26.80
CA VAL A 118 5.76 14.86 27.46
C VAL A 118 6.91 14.04 26.90
#